data_AF-A0A5F2I416-F1
#
_entry.id   AF-A0A5F2I416-F1
#
_cell.length_a   1.000
_cell.length_b   1.000
_cell.length_c   1.000
_cell.angle_alpha   90.00
_cell.angle_beta   90.00
_cell.angle_gamma   90.00
#
_symmetry.space_group_name_H-M   'P 1'
#
loop_
_entity.id
_entity.type
_entity.pdbx_description
1 polymer ?
#
loop_
_entity_poly.entity_id
_entity_poly.type
_entity_poly.pdbx_seq_one_letter_code
_entity_poly.pdbx_strand_id
1 'polypeptide(L)'
;MSFKIAIIGAGSVGFTKKLFTDILCVPEFRDIEFALTDISEHNLGMIRAILDRIVEANNLPTRVTATTDRRKALEGARYVISCVRVGGLEAYADDIRIPLKYGIDQCVGDTICAGGILYGQRNIPVILDFCKDIRAVAESGAKFLNYANPMAMNTWAAIEYGKVDTVGLCHGVQHGAAQIAEVLGAKSSKELDYVCSGINHQTWFIELRLNGRPIGKDELVAAFEAHPVYSKQEKLRIDVLKRFGVYSTESNGHLSEYLPWYRKRPDEITRWIDMSDWIHGETGGYLRYSTETRNWFETEYPQFLEAASKPIDPAKRSNEHASHILEALETNRVYRGHFNVRNNGVIANLPQDAIIESPGFVDRFGINMAAGITLPEACAATCMSSINVQRMSVHAAIAGDIDLLKLAVLHDPLVGAVSTPEEVWQMVDEMVVAQAAWLPQYADAVPAAKERLSKSRVKTREWAGAARRSVRSIEELRAEKAALKQAG
;
A
#
# COMPACT_ATOMS: atom_id res chain seq x y z
N MET A 1 -2.79 -29.18 -10.96
CA MET A 1 -3.97 -28.84 -10.12
C MET A 1 -4.82 -27.87 -10.92
N SER A 2 -6.13 -27.76 -10.65
CA SER A 2 -6.97 -26.79 -11.35
C SER A 2 -7.83 -26.02 -10.35
N PHE A 3 -7.81 -24.70 -10.48
CA PHE A 3 -8.59 -23.73 -9.72
C PHE A 3 -8.61 -22.40 -10.47
N LYS A 4 -9.47 -21.48 -10.03
CA LYS A 4 -9.62 -20.15 -10.63
C LYS A 4 -9.12 -19.06 -9.68
N ILE A 5 -8.35 -18.12 -10.24
CA ILE A 5 -7.90 -16.89 -9.58
C ILE A 5 -8.60 -15.71 -10.26
N ALA A 6 -9.36 -14.93 -9.50
CA ALA A 6 -9.92 -13.68 -9.99
C ALA A 6 -9.02 -12.49 -9.60
N ILE A 7 -8.76 -11.57 -10.53
CA ILE A 7 -7.99 -10.34 -10.27
C ILE A 7 -8.88 -9.13 -10.55
N ILE A 8 -9.24 -8.40 -9.49
CA ILE A 8 -10.00 -7.15 -9.52
C ILE A 8 -9.02 -5.97 -9.62
N GLY A 9 -9.25 -5.07 -10.57
CA GLY A 9 -8.29 -4.00 -10.88
C GLY A 9 -7.12 -4.51 -11.72
N ALA A 10 -7.38 -5.50 -12.58
CA ALA A 10 -6.36 -6.12 -13.45
C ALA A 10 -5.71 -5.13 -14.44
N GLY A 11 -6.30 -3.95 -14.63
CA GLY A 11 -5.73 -2.86 -15.40
C GLY A 11 -4.46 -2.25 -14.79
N SER A 12 -4.08 -2.63 -13.56
CA SER A 12 -2.74 -2.42 -13.03
C SER A 12 -1.74 -3.33 -13.76
N VAL A 13 -1.39 -2.98 -14.99
CA VAL A 13 -0.77 -3.91 -15.96
C VAL A 13 0.58 -4.45 -15.51
N GLY A 14 1.48 -3.58 -15.05
CA GLY A 14 2.80 -4.01 -14.57
C GLY A 14 2.71 -4.97 -13.37
N PHE A 15 1.81 -4.67 -12.43
CA PHE A 15 1.62 -5.47 -11.22
C PHE A 15 0.90 -6.79 -11.50
N THR A 16 -0.19 -6.75 -12.28
CA THR A 16 -0.95 -7.95 -12.70
C THR A 16 -0.07 -8.91 -13.49
N LYS A 17 0.75 -8.39 -14.43
CA LYS A 17 1.75 -9.19 -15.14
C LYS A 17 2.73 -9.87 -14.19
N LYS A 18 3.27 -9.14 -13.21
CA LYS A 18 4.21 -9.68 -12.22
C LYS A 18 3.58 -10.83 -11.43
N LEU A 19 2.39 -10.62 -10.85
CA LEU A 19 1.67 -11.64 -10.08
C LEU A 19 1.38 -12.88 -10.93
N PHE A 20 0.90 -12.69 -12.16
CA PHE A 20 0.64 -13.78 -13.09
C PHE A 20 1.89 -14.61 -13.37
N THR A 21 3.02 -13.96 -13.69
CA THR A 21 4.30 -14.64 -13.92
C THR A 21 4.78 -15.38 -12.67
N ASP A 22 4.72 -14.75 -11.49
CA ASP A 22 5.18 -15.36 -10.24
C ASP A 22 4.37 -16.59 -9.83
N ILE A 23 3.05 -16.56 -10.04
CA ILE A 23 2.18 -17.71 -9.76
C ILE A 23 2.51 -18.87 -10.71
N LEU A 24 2.78 -18.59 -11.99
CA LEU A 24 3.12 -19.61 -12.98
C LEU A 24 4.57 -20.13 -12.88
N CYS A 25 5.41 -19.54 -12.04
CA CYS A 25 6.68 -20.15 -11.64
C CYS A 25 6.49 -21.47 -10.88
N VAL A 26 5.29 -21.71 -10.33
CA VAL A 26 4.93 -22.94 -9.60
C VAL A 26 4.51 -24.03 -10.60
N PRO A 27 5.28 -25.14 -10.72
CA PRO A 27 5.00 -26.17 -11.74
C PRO A 27 3.60 -26.80 -11.65
N GLU A 28 3.03 -26.90 -10.46
CA GLU A 28 1.71 -27.49 -10.22
C GLU A 28 0.54 -26.61 -10.70
N PHE A 29 0.80 -25.33 -10.97
CA PHE A 29 -0.18 -24.28 -11.31
C PHE A 29 -0.30 -24.03 -12.82
N ARG A 30 0.24 -24.91 -13.67
CA ARG A 30 0.22 -24.72 -15.12
C ARG A 30 -1.18 -24.84 -15.77
N ASP A 31 -2.14 -25.46 -15.08
CA ASP A 31 -3.49 -25.73 -15.59
C ASP A 31 -4.58 -25.05 -14.72
N ILE A 32 -4.42 -23.74 -14.54
CA ILE A 32 -5.33 -22.88 -13.77
C ILE A 32 -5.98 -21.82 -14.65
N GLU A 33 -7.06 -21.21 -14.15
CA GLU A 33 -7.69 -20.07 -14.79
C GLU A 33 -7.34 -18.76 -14.06
N PHE A 34 -6.97 -17.73 -14.83
CA PHE A 34 -6.94 -16.34 -14.38
C PHE A 34 -8.10 -15.56 -14.99
N ALA A 35 -8.99 -15.04 -14.16
CA ALA A 35 -10.12 -14.20 -14.55
C ALA A 35 -9.86 -12.74 -14.19
N LEU A 36 -9.69 -11.91 -15.20
CA LEU A 36 -9.36 -10.49 -15.06
C LEU A 36 -10.63 -9.65 -15.08
N THR A 37 -10.73 -8.70 -14.16
CA THR A 37 -11.80 -7.69 -14.17
C THR A 37 -11.28 -6.31 -13.79
N ASP A 38 -11.82 -5.31 -14.48
CA ASP A 38 -11.54 -3.88 -14.33
C ASP A 38 -12.74 -3.11 -14.90
N ILE A 39 -12.85 -1.84 -14.54
CA ILE A 39 -13.84 -0.93 -15.13
C ILE A 39 -13.39 -0.42 -16.51
N SER A 40 -12.09 -0.47 -16.80
CA SER A 40 -11.50 -0.05 -18.08
C SER A 40 -11.35 -1.26 -19.02
N GLU A 41 -12.23 -1.35 -20.02
CA GLU A 41 -12.14 -2.34 -21.09
C GLU A 41 -10.83 -2.23 -21.87
N HIS A 42 -10.35 -1.00 -22.09
CA HIS A 42 -9.06 -0.75 -22.74
C HIS A 42 -7.89 -1.36 -21.97
N ASN A 43 -7.82 -1.11 -20.66
CA ASN A 43 -6.75 -1.67 -19.82
C ASN A 43 -6.84 -3.19 -19.74
N LEU A 44 -8.05 -3.75 -19.66
CA LEU A 44 -8.28 -5.19 -19.72
C LEU A 44 -7.78 -5.82 -21.02
N GLY A 45 -8.04 -5.21 -22.16
CA GLY A 45 -7.56 -5.69 -23.45
C GLY A 45 -6.03 -5.73 -23.51
N MET A 46 -5.36 -4.69 -23.01
CA MET A 46 -3.90 -4.62 -22.97
C MET A 46 -3.29 -5.70 -22.06
N ILE A 47 -3.74 -5.82 -20.81
CA ILE A 47 -3.19 -6.85 -19.92
C ILE A 47 -3.50 -8.25 -20.46
N ARG A 48 -4.69 -8.47 -21.01
CA ARG A 48 -5.07 -9.74 -21.60
C ARG A 48 -4.10 -10.17 -22.70
N ALA A 49 -3.79 -9.27 -23.63
CA ALA A 49 -2.84 -9.54 -24.72
C ALA A 49 -1.43 -9.88 -24.20
N ILE A 50 -0.97 -9.21 -23.14
CA ILE A 50 0.31 -9.53 -22.48
C ILE A 50 0.27 -10.94 -21.88
N LEU A 51 -0.78 -11.28 -21.14
CA LEU A 51 -0.87 -12.58 -20.46
C LEU A 51 -1.03 -13.73 -21.45
N ASP A 52 -1.85 -13.56 -22.51
CA ASP A 52 -1.96 -14.55 -23.60
C ASP A 52 -0.59 -14.81 -24.24
N ARG A 53 0.18 -13.75 -24.51
CA ARG A 53 1.53 -13.90 -25.06
C ARG A 53 2.46 -14.70 -24.14
N ILE A 54 2.36 -14.50 -22.82
CA ILE A 54 3.13 -15.30 -21.84
C ILE A 54 2.71 -16.76 -21.90
N VAL A 55 1.40 -17.04 -21.95
CA VAL A 55 0.86 -18.41 -22.05
C VAL A 55 1.36 -19.12 -23.31
N GLU A 56 1.26 -18.45 -24.47
CA GLU A 56 1.72 -18.94 -25.76
C GLU A 56 3.24 -19.21 -25.76
N ALA A 57 4.05 -18.25 -25.33
CA ALA A 57 5.51 -18.36 -25.32
C ALA A 57 6.03 -19.50 -24.42
N ASN A 58 5.22 -19.95 -23.46
CA ASN A 58 5.57 -21.00 -22.51
C ASN A 58 4.80 -22.31 -22.74
N ASN A 59 3.97 -22.39 -23.79
CA ASN A 59 3.10 -23.54 -24.08
C ASN A 59 2.29 -24.02 -22.86
N LEU A 60 1.68 -23.08 -22.13
CA LEU A 60 0.92 -23.39 -20.92
C LEU A 60 -0.55 -23.71 -21.24
N PRO A 61 -1.18 -24.69 -20.57
CA PRO A 61 -2.62 -24.91 -20.68
C PRO A 61 -3.45 -23.85 -19.92
N THR A 62 -2.79 -22.97 -19.15
CA THR A 62 -3.39 -21.86 -18.41
C THR A 62 -4.43 -21.11 -19.23
N ARG A 63 -5.63 -20.96 -18.68
CA ARG A 63 -6.69 -20.17 -19.29
C ARG A 63 -6.67 -18.75 -18.73
N VAL A 64 -6.76 -17.76 -19.62
CA VAL A 64 -7.02 -16.37 -19.22
C VAL A 64 -8.42 -16.00 -19.67
N THR A 65 -9.18 -15.29 -18.83
CA THR A 65 -10.47 -14.66 -19.15
C THR A 65 -10.44 -13.19 -18.75
N ALA A 66 -11.19 -12.34 -19.44
CA ALA A 66 -11.27 -10.92 -19.13
C ALA A 66 -12.72 -10.44 -19.30
N THR A 67 -13.23 -9.68 -18.33
CA THR A 67 -14.60 -9.12 -18.38
C THR A 67 -14.73 -7.91 -17.47
N THR A 68 -15.55 -6.94 -17.88
CA THR A 68 -15.96 -5.82 -17.04
C THR A 68 -17.07 -6.20 -16.05
N ASP A 69 -17.66 -7.40 -16.18
CA ASP A 69 -18.58 -7.96 -15.20
C ASP A 69 -17.79 -8.66 -14.07
N ARG A 70 -17.64 -7.94 -12.95
CA ARG A 70 -16.94 -8.44 -11.77
C ARG A 70 -17.52 -9.76 -11.25
N ARG A 71 -18.83 -9.95 -11.25
CA ARG A 71 -19.45 -11.18 -10.71
C ARG A 71 -19.08 -12.38 -11.57
N LYS A 72 -19.09 -12.23 -12.89
CA LYS A 72 -18.64 -13.27 -13.82
C LYS A 72 -17.15 -13.63 -13.64
N ALA A 73 -16.30 -12.63 -13.37
CA ALA A 73 -14.90 -12.90 -13.06
C ALA A 73 -14.73 -13.68 -11.74
N LEU A 74 -15.53 -13.35 -10.72
CA LEU A 74 -15.48 -13.99 -9.39
C LEU A 74 -16.13 -15.38 -9.33
N GLU A 75 -17.01 -15.74 -10.27
CA GLU A 75 -17.74 -17.00 -10.26
C GLU A 75 -16.80 -18.21 -10.18
N GLY A 76 -16.90 -19.02 -9.12
CA GLY A 76 -16.05 -20.18 -8.88
C GLY A 76 -14.57 -19.86 -8.63
N ALA A 77 -14.20 -18.62 -8.30
CA ALA A 77 -12.83 -18.28 -7.92
C ALA A 77 -12.49 -18.82 -6.52
N ARG A 78 -11.35 -19.49 -6.38
CA ARG A 78 -10.79 -19.90 -5.09
C ARG A 78 -9.99 -18.79 -4.43
N TYR A 79 -9.27 -18.05 -5.25
CA TYR A 79 -8.44 -16.92 -4.83
C TYR A 79 -8.92 -15.66 -5.53
N VAL A 80 -9.06 -14.59 -4.77
CA VAL A 80 -9.45 -13.28 -5.29
C VAL A 80 -8.37 -12.29 -4.91
N ILE A 81 -7.82 -11.59 -5.89
CA ILE A 81 -6.76 -10.58 -5.68
C ILE A 81 -7.35 -9.22 -6.04
N SER A 82 -7.20 -8.21 -5.18
CA SER A 82 -7.61 -6.83 -5.49
C SER A 82 -6.41 -5.90 -5.55
N CYS A 83 -6.28 -5.18 -6.66
CA CYS A 83 -5.23 -4.22 -6.96
C CYS A 83 -5.81 -2.84 -7.34
N VAL A 84 -7.01 -2.52 -6.86
CA VAL A 84 -7.78 -1.34 -7.29
C VAL A 84 -7.22 -0.03 -6.74
N ARG A 85 -7.47 1.06 -7.47
CA ARG A 85 -7.36 2.44 -6.97
C ARG A 85 -8.68 3.16 -7.16
N VAL A 86 -9.51 3.18 -6.13
CA VAL A 86 -10.85 3.79 -6.21
C VAL A 86 -10.73 5.32 -6.34
N GLY A 87 -11.30 5.86 -7.42
CA GLY A 87 -11.25 7.29 -7.75
C GLY A 87 -10.06 7.71 -8.63
N GLY A 88 -9.20 6.78 -9.03
CA GLY A 88 -8.11 7.06 -9.97
C GLY A 88 -7.11 8.10 -9.46
N LEU A 89 -6.51 8.85 -10.38
CA LEU A 89 -5.62 9.97 -10.03
C LEU A 89 -6.42 11.25 -9.78
N GLU A 90 -7.66 11.31 -10.23
CA GLU A 90 -8.56 12.44 -10.11
C GLU A 90 -8.90 12.68 -8.64
N ALA A 91 -9.42 11.68 -7.93
CA ALA A 91 -9.69 11.79 -6.50
C ALA A 91 -8.40 11.89 -5.68
N TYR A 92 -7.34 11.20 -6.12
CA TYR A 92 -6.04 11.24 -5.43
C TYR A 92 -5.38 12.63 -5.51
N ALA A 93 -5.61 13.37 -6.59
CA ALA A 93 -5.17 14.76 -6.69
C ALA A 93 -5.82 15.62 -5.59
N ASP A 94 -7.10 15.38 -5.27
CA ASP A 94 -7.80 16.08 -4.20
C ASP A 94 -7.32 15.65 -2.81
N ASP A 95 -6.98 14.36 -2.61
CA ASP A 95 -6.40 13.84 -1.38
C ASP A 95 -5.08 14.53 -0.99
N ILE A 96 -4.34 15.05 -1.97
CA ILE A 96 -3.09 15.80 -1.75
C ILE A 96 -3.34 17.31 -1.76
N ARG A 97 -4.07 17.80 -2.76
CA ARG A 97 -4.23 19.25 -3.00
C ARG A 97 -5.06 19.91 -1.91
N ILE A 98 -6.17 19.30 -1.47
CA ILE A 98 -7.06 19.93 -0.49
C ILE A 98 -6.35 20.02 0.86
N PRO A 99 -5.79 18.94 1.45
CA PRO A 99 -5.09 19.05 2.73
C PRO A 99 -3.91 20.01 2.72
N LEU A 100 -3.21 20.12 1.58
CA LEU A 100 -2.12 21.09 1.43
C LEU A 100 -2.60 22.53 1.66
N LYS A 101 -3.80 22.91 1.21
CA LYS A 101 -4.37 24.25 1.48
C LYS A 101 -4.52 24.56 2.97
N TYR A 102 -4.68 23.54 3.81
CA TYR A 102 -4.78 23.64 5.27
C TYR A 102 -3.43 23.45 5.98
N GLY A 103 -2.34 23.36 5.22
CA GLY A 103 -0.98 23.22 5.73
C GLY A 103 -0.50 21.77 5.87
N ILE A 104 -1.33 20.78 5.56
CA ILE A 104 -0.97 19.36 5.68
C ILE A 104 -0.13 18.95 4.47
N ASP A 105 1.18 18.97 4.64
CA ASP A 105 2.16 18.55 3.64
C ASP A 105 2.34 17.03 3.65
N GLN A 106 1.77 16.34 2.66
CA GLN A 106 1.84 14.88 2.51
C GLN A 106 2.84 14.52 1.40
N CYS A 107 3.64 13.47 1.61
CA CYS A 107 4.48 12.87 0.58
C CYS A 107 3.70 11.86 -0.27
N VAL A 108 2.93 10.99 0.39
CA VAL A 108 2.20 9.86 -0.18
C VAL A 108 0.70 10.02 0.05
N GLY A 109 0.23 10.20 1.30
CA GLY A 109 -1.18 10.50 1.59
C GLY A 109 -2.19 9.45 1.11
N ASP A 110 -1.80 8.16 1.06
CA ASP A 110 -2.64 7.06 0.56
C ASP A 110 -3.04 6.03 1.63
N THR A 111 -2.55 6.16 2.86
CA THR A 111 -2.79 5.19 3.95
C THR A 111 -3.31 5.81 5.23
N ILE A 112 -2.73 6.94 5.63
CA ILE A 112 -3.16 7.77 6.77
C ILE A 112 -3.11 9.25 6.35
N CYS A 113 -3.12 10.20 7.29
CA CYS A 113 -3.33 11.62 7.04
C CYS A 113 -4.70 11.90 6.43
N ALA A 114 -5.03 13.18 6.23
CA ALA A 114 -6.30 13.57 5.62
C ALA A 114 -6.55 12.86 4.27
N GLY A 115 -5.52 12.72 3.42
CA GLY A 115 -5.63 12.03 2.13
C GLY A 115 -5.95 10.54 2.27
N GLY A 116 -5.20 9.80 3.09
CA GLY A 116 -5.40 8.36 3.26
C GLY A 116 -6.70 8.02 3.98
N ILE A 117 -7.15 8.86 4.92
CA ILE A 117 -8.45 8.72 5.58
C ILE A 117 -9.58 8.84 4.57
N LEU A 118 -9.58 9.87 3.73
CA LEU A 118 -10.60 10.04 2.69
C LEU A 118 -10.51 8.97 1.60
N TYR A 119 -9.31 8.52 1.25
CA TYR A 119 -9.15 7.39 0.36
C TYR A 119 -9.77 6.11 0.96
N GLY A 120 -9.64 5.90 2.27
CA GLY A 120 -10.37 4.85 2.99
C GLY A 120 -11.88 4.98 2.87
N GLN A 121 -12.42 6.20 2.98
CA GLN A 121 -13.85 6.46 2.79
C GLN A 121 -14.35 6.07 1.39
N ARG A 122 -13.52 6.23 0.36
CA ARG A 122 -13.88 5.77 -1.01
C ARG A 122 -13.77 4.26 -1.16
N ASN A 123 -12.76 3.64 -0.58
CA ASN A 123 -12.50 2.21 -0.78
C ASN A 123 -13.48 1.31 -0.01
N ILE A 124 -13.81 1.65 1.23
CA ILE A 124 -14.55 0.75 2.12
C ILE A 124 -15.88 0.28 1.50
N PRO A 125 -16.75 1.15 0.95
CA PRO A 125 -17.98 0.70 0.28
C PRO A 125 -17.71 -0.27 -0.88
N VAL A 126 -16.67 0.00 -1.68
CA VAL A 126 -16.28 -0.84 -2.82
C VAL A 126 -15.73 -2.20 -2.37
N ILE A 127 -14.92 -2.24 -1.30
CA ILE A 127 -14.43 -3.47 -0.69
C ILE A 127 -15.59 -4.32 -0.17
N LEU A 128 -16.62 -3.72 0.43
CA LEU A 128 -17.80 -4.44 0.89
C LEU A 128 -18.64 -5.01 -0.27
N ASP A 129 -18.73 -4.29 -1.39
CA ASP A 129 -19.34 -4.79 -2.62
C ASP A 129 -18.56 -5.99 -3.17
N PHE A 130 -17.22 -5.95 -3.16
CA PHE A 130 -16.40 -7.11 -3.52
C PHE A 130 -16.68 -8.28 -2.59
N CYS A 131 -16.68 -8.05 -1.28
CA CYS A 131 -16.97 -9.10 -0.30
C CYS A 131 -18.36 -9.72 -0.52
N LYS A 132 -19.38 -8.90 -0.81
CA LYS A 132 -20.73 -9.36 -1.13
C LYS A 132 -20.74 -10.27 -2.35
N ASP A 133 -20.03 -9.90 -3.41
CA ASP A 133 -19.95 -10.72 -4.61
C ASP A 133 -19.15 -12.00 -4.37
N ILE A 134 -18.01 -11.93 -3.68
CA ILE A 134 -17.19 -13.11 -3.31
C ILE A 134 -18.07 -14.14 -2.57
N ARG A 135 -18.78 -13.73 -1.52
CA ARG A 135 -19.66 -14.65 -0.77
C ARG A 135 -20.80 -15.22 -1.61
N ALA A 136 -21.23 -14.52 -2.66
CA ALA A 136 -22.36 -14.91 -3.47
C ALA A 136 -22.00 -15.85 -4.63
N VAL A 137 -20.80 -15.72 -5.22
CA VAL A 137 -20.46 -16.43 -6.47
C VAL A 137 -19.10 -17.14 -6.47
N ALA A 138 -18.18 -16.80 -5.56
CA ALA A 138 -16.88 -17.47 -5.50
C ALA A 138 -16.97 -18.85 -4.82
N GLU A 139 -15.86 -19.60 -4.80
CA GLU A 139 -15.82 -20.86 -4.01
C GLU A 139 -16.07 -20.59 -2.52
N SER A 140 -16.69 -21.54 -1.83
CA SER A 140 -16.86 -21.45 -0.38
C SER A 140 -15.50 -21.39 0.30
N GLY A 141 -15.26 -20.38 1.13
CA GLY A 141 -13.96 -20.15 1.75
C GLY A 141 -12.93 -19.52 0.83
N ALA A 142 -13.36 -18.91 -0.28
CA ALA A 142 -12.45 -18.17 -1.17
C ALA A 142 -11.64 -17.13 -0.39
N LYS A 143 -10.33 -17.13 -0.64
CA LYS A 143 -9.39 -16.25 0.05
C LYS A 143 -9.23 -14.94 -0.71
N PHE A 144 -9.43 -13.83 -0.02
CA PHE A 144 -9.27 -12.49 -0.56
C PHE A 144 -7.90 -11.89 -0.21
N LEU A 145 -7.07 -11.67 -1.22
CA LEU A 145 -5.74 -11.09 -1.12
C LEU A 145 -5.81 -9.61 -1.54
N ASN A 146 -5.80 -8.71 -0.57
CA ASN A 146 -5.90 -7.28 -0.83
C ASN A 146 -4.51 -6.65 -0.96
N TYR A 147 -4.24 -6.01 -2.11
CA TYR A 147 -3.07 -5.15 -2.32
C TYR A 147 -3.43 -3.65 -2.35
N ALA A 148 -4.72 -3.31 -2.30
CA ALA A 148 -5.16 -1.93 -2.37
C ALA A 148 -5.01 -1.22 -1.02
N ASN A 149 -4.40 -0.03 -1.05
CA ASN A 149 -4.40 0.89 0.09
C ASN A 149 -5.76 1.60 0.24
N PRO A 150 -6.10 2.10 1.44
CA PRO A 150 -5.36 1.98 2.71
C PRO A 150 -5.49 0.57 3.33
N MET A 151 -4.38 -0.17 3.38
CA MET A 151 -4.37 -1.63 3.63
C MET A 151 -5.09 -2.02 4.92
N ALA A 152 -4.77 -1.34 6.03
CA ALA A 152 -5.31 -1.65 7.34
C ALA A 152 -6.83 -1.44 7.38
N MET A 153 -7.32 -0.30 6.88
CA MET A 153 -8.76 0.02 6.86
C MET A 153 -9.53 -0.89 5.91
N ASN A 154 -8.99 -1.18 4.72
CA ASN A 154 -9.61 -2.07 3.74
C ASN A 154 -9.72 -3.50 4.28
N THR A 155 -8.64 -4.02 4.86
CA THR A 155 -8.61 -5.36 5.45
C THR A 155 -9.53 -5.44 6.67
N TRP A 156 -9.57 -4.39 7.50
CA TRP A 156 -10.49 -4.31 8.64
C TRP A 156 -11.94 -4.40 8.16
N ALA A 157 -12.32 -3.58 7.17
CA ALA A 157 -13.66 -3.59 6.61
C ALA A 157 -14.03 -4.96 6.03
N ALA A 158 -13.14 -5.57 5.25
CA ALA A 158 -13.37 -6.88 4.63
C ALA A 158 -13.56 -8.02 5.65
N ILE A 159 -12.75 -8.05 6.71
CA ILE A 159 -12.84 -9.08 7.76
C ILE A 159 -14.06 -8.82 8.65
N GLU A 160 -14.17 -7.63 9.23
CA GLU A 160 -15.17 -7.35 10.27
C GLU A 160 -16.57 -7.15 9.69
N TYR A 161 -16.71 -6.44 8.58
CA TYR A 161 -18.02 -6.13 8.00
C TYR A 161 -18.31 -6.95 6.75
N GLY A 162 -17.28 -7.21 5.94
CA GLY A 162 -17.36 -8.05 4.75
C GLY A 162 -17.43 -9.55 5.05
N LYS A 163 -17.02 -10.01 6.23
CA LYS A 163 -17.04 -11.43 6.62
C LYS A 163 -16.44 -12.36 5.54
N VAL A 164 -15.34 -11.94 4.91
CA VAL A 164 -14.56 -12.71 3.94
C VAL A 164 -13.18 -12.98 4.51
N ASP A 165 -12.65 -14.20 4.32
CA ASP A 165 -11.28 -14.57 4.70
C ASP A 165 -10.28 -13.74 3.88
N THR A 166 -9.82 -12.66 4.51
CA THR A 166 -9.04 -11.61 3.85
C THR A 166 -7.68 -11.48 4.50
N VAL A 167 -6.65 -11.32 3.68
CA VAL A 167 -5.31 -10.93 4.11
C VAL A 167 -4.85 -9.74 3.27
N GLY A 168 -4.36 -8.70 3.93
CA GLY A 168 -3.72 -7.58 3.25
C GLY A 168 -2.22 -7.84 3.03
N LEU A 169 -1.71 -7.45 1.87
CA LEU A 169 -0.35 -7.74 1.43
C LEU A 169 0.37 -6.46 1.00
N CYS A 170 1.51 -6.19 1.63
CA CYS A 170 2.41 -5.08 1.30
C CYS A 170 3.85 -5.59 1.19
N HIS A 171 4.73 -4.80 0.57
CA HIS A 171 6.13 -5.14 0.34
C HIS A 171 7.13 -4.33 1.20
N GLY A 172 6.63 -3.46 2.09
CA GLY A 172 7.47 -2.55 2.88
C GLY A 172 8.49 -3.29 3.76
N VAL A 173 8.11 -4.42 4.34
CA VAL A 173 9.01 -5.24 5.17
C VAL A 173 10.16 -5.83 4.34
N GLN A 174 9.89 -6.36 3.15
CA GLN A 174 10.93 -6.90 2.27
C GLN A 174 11.94 -5.81 1.87
N HIS A 175 11.47 -4.61 1.55
CA HIS A 175 12.33 -3.49 1.16
C HIS A 175 13.21 -3.03 2.33
N GLY A 176 12.63 -2.84 3.52
CA GLY A 176 13.39 -2.48 4.71
C GLY A 176 14.45 -3.53 5.07
N ALA A 177 14.12 -4.82 4.98
CA ALA A 177 15.06 -5.90 5.23
C ALA A 177 16.21 -5.92 4.21
N ALA A 178 15.92 -5.65 2.93
CA ALA A 178 16.94 -5.54 1.89
C ALA A 178 17.90 -4.38 2.14
N GLN A 179 17.39 -3.21 2.54
CA GLN A 179 18.24 -2.05 2.91
C GLN A 179 19.14 -2.39 4.12
N ILE A 180 18.58 -3.02 5.16
CA ILE A 180 19.36 -3.44 6.34
C ILE A 180 20.44 -4.44 5.95
N ALA A 181 20.11 -5.44 5.12
CA ALA A 181 21.07 -6.42 4.64
C ALA A 181 22.22 -5.76 3.85
N GLU A 182 21.89 -4.80 2.98
CA GLU A 182 22.86 -4.05 2.18
C GLU A 182 23.83 -3.24 3.04
N VAL A 183 23.33 -2.43 3.99
CA VAL A 183 24.21 -1.60 4.83
C VAL A 183 25.09 -2.42 5.76
N LEU A 184 24.63 -3.62 6.15
CA LEU A 184 25.41 -4.57 6.94
C LEU A 184 26.37 -5.44 6.10
N GLY A 185 26.37 -5.28 4.77
CA GLY A 185 27.26 -6.01 3.88
C GLY A 185 26.91 -7.49 3.71
N ALA A 186 25.65 -7.88 3.88
CA ALA A 186 25.18 -9.24 3.65
C ALA A 186 25.35 -9.63 2.18
N LYS A 187 25.83 -10.85 1.90
CA LYS A 187 26.02 -11.33 0.52
C LYS A 187 24.75 -11.90 -0.08
N SER A 188 23.81 -12.26 0.78
CA SER A 188 22.50 -12.79 0.41
C SER A 188 21.45 -12.29 1.39
N SER A 189 20.24 -12.06 0.93
CA SER A 189 19.09 -11.75 1.79
C SER A 189 18.78 -12.85 2.80
N LYS A 190 19.28 -14.08 2.58
CA LYS A 190 19.15 -15.21 3.50
C LYS A 190 20.05 -15.12 4.74
N GLU A 191 21.04 -14.23 4.74
CA GLU A 191 21.95 -14.06 5.88
C GLU A 191 21.33 -13.19 6.99
N LEU A 192 20.27 -12.44 6.68
CA LEU A 192 19.58 -11.58 7.63
C LEU A 192 18.30 -12.27 8.16
N ASP A 193 18.32 -12.65 9.43
CA ASP A 193 17.12 -13.06 10.17
C ASP A 193 16.55 -11.86 10.92
N TYR A 194 15.22 -11.77 10.95
CA TYR A 194 14.55 -10.65 11.62
C TYR A 194 13.14 -10.98 12.12
N VAL A 195 12.76 -10.26 13.17
CA VAL A 195 11.37 -10.10 13.61
C VAL A 195 10.97 -8.65 13.33
N CYS A 196 9.97 -8.46 12.49
CA CYS A 196 9.43 -7.16 12.14
C CYS A 196 7.92 -7.15 12.38
N SER A 197 7.42 -6.22 13.18
CA SER A 197 6.01 -6.26 13.59
C SER A 197 5.45 -4.85 13.88
N GLY A 198 4.16 -4.67 13.69
CA GLY A 198 3.44 -3.41 13.89
C GLY A 198 2.12 -3.39 13.15
N ILE A 199 1.82 -2.30 12.45
CA ILE A 199 0.71 -2.20 11.50
C ILE A 199 1.27 -1.87 10.11
N ASN A 200 0.48 -2.06 9.05
CA ASN A 200 0.90 -1.71 7.69
C ASN A 200 1.52 -0.31 7.61
N HIS A 201 2.67 -0.19 6.93
CA HIS A 201 3.44 1.05 6.77
C HIS A 201 3.99 1.66 8.08
N GLN A 202 3.87 0.94 9.19
CA GLN A 202 4.37 1.35 10.50
C GLN A 202 4.80 0.12 11.33
N THR A 203 5.58 -0.77 10.69
CA THR A 203 6.22 -1.91 11.36
C THR A 203 7.67 -1.63 11.71
N TRP A 204 8.17 -2.34 12.71
CA TRP A 204 9.45 -2.08 13.35
C TRP A 204 10.29 -3.35 13.40
N PHE A 205 11.56 -3.27 12.98
CA PHE A 205 12.52 -4.36 13.10
C PHE A 205 13.00 -4.47 14.56
N ILE A 206 12.29 -5.29 15.34
CA ILE A 206 12.51 -5.44 16.78
C ILE A 206 13.66 -6.40 17.12
N GLU A 207 13.94 -7.36 16.23
CA GLU A 207 15.11 -8.23 16.32
C GLU A 207 15.77 -8.36 14.95
N LEU A 208 17.10 -8.31 14.95
CA LEU A 208 17.95 -8.47 13.77
C LEU A 208 19.12 -9.39 14.10
N ARG A 209 19.40 -10.35 13.23
CA ARG A 209 20.59 -11.19 13.28
C ARG A 209 21.20 -11.30 11.90
N LEU A 210 22.51 -11.09 11.80
CA LEU A 210 23.27 -11.35 10.58
C LEU A 210 24.11 -12.61 10.79
N ASN A 211 23.87 -13.65 9.99
CA ASN A 211 24.53 -14.95 10.14
C ASN A 211 24.43 -15.48 11.58
N GLY A 212 23.24 -15.34 12.18
CA GLY A 212 22.94 -15.72 13.57
C GLY A 212 23.45 -14.75 14.65
N ARG A 213 24.34 -13.81 14.33
CA ARG A 213 24.87 -12.81 15.27
C ARG A 213 23.88 -11.67 15.48
N PRO A 214 23.47 -11.34 16.72
CA PRO A 214 22.57 -10.22 16.96
C PRO A 214 23.21 -8.90 16.51
N ILE A 215 22.40 -8.05 15.89
CA ILE A 215 22.78 -6.70 15.45
C ILE A 215 22.15 -5.69 16.41
N GLY A 216 22.99 -4.88 17.03
CA GLY A 216 22.56 -3.82 17.94
C GLY A 216 22.25 -2.51 17.23
N LYS A 217 21.55 -1.63 17.94
CA LYS A 217 21.23 -0.26 17.49
C LYS A 217 22.46 0.50 16.98
N ASP A 218 23.53 0.57 17.77
CA ASP A 218 24.69 1.43 17.44
C ASP A 218 25.43 0.93 16.19
N GLU A 219 25.53 -0.39 16.02
CA GLU A 219 26.07 -1.02 14.80
C GLU A 219 25.20 -0.66 13.58
N LEU A 220 23.88 -0.78 13.70
CA LEU A 220 22.97 -0.48 12.61
C LEU A 220 22.98 1.01 12.23
N VAL A 221 23.03 1.91 13.22
CA VAL A 221 23.16 3.35 12.99
C VAL A 221 24.45 3.65 12.23
N ALA A 222 25.59 3.12 12.71
CA ALA A 222 26.88 3.34 12.06
C ALA A 222 26.89 2.82 10.61
N ALA A 223 26.27 1.66 10.35
CA ALA A 223 26.14 1.09 9.02
C ALA A 223 25.35 2.00 8.06
N PHE A 224 24.18 2.50 8.49
CA PHE A 224 23.39 3.42 7.67
C PHE A 224 24.09 4.77 7.43
N GLU A 225 24.77 5.31 8.44
CA GLU A 225 25.51 6.58 8.30
C GLU A 225 26.74 6.46 7.40
N ALA A 226 27.40 5.30 7.40
CA ALA A 226 28.52 5.03 6.50
C ALA A 226 28.08 4.78 5.04
N HIS A 227 26.83 4.38 4.81
CA HIS A 227 26.34 4.06 3.47
C HIS A 227 26.24 5.33 2.60
N PRO A 228 26.85 5.37 1.39
CA PRO A 228 27.03 6.61 0.61
C PRO A 228 25.72 7.22 0.06
N VAL A 229 24.66 6.41 0.00
CA VAL A 229 23.34 6.76 -0.54
C VAL A 229 22.32 6.92 0.61
N TYR A 230 22.11 5.86 1.38
CA TYR A 230 21.10 5.85 2.45
C TYR A 230 21.37 6.85 3.59
N SER A 231 22.62 7.23 3.85
CA SER A 231 22.94 8.31 4.81
C SER A 231 22.29 9.66 4.43
N LYS A 232 21.98 9.86 3.14
CA LYS A 232 21.33 11.07 2.62
C LYS A 232 19.83 10.88 2.43
N GLN A 233 19.42 9.71 1.93
CA GLN A 233 18.03 9.41 1.60
C GLN A 233 17.17 9.04 2.82
N GLU A 234 17.77 8.49 3.87
CA GLU A 234 17.07 7.90 5.03
C GLU A 234 17.24 8.70 6.31
N LYS A 235 17.48 10.02 6.21
CA LYS A 235 17.80 10.90 7.34
C LYS A 235 16.81 10.79 8.50
N LEU A 236 15.51 10.73 8.20
CA LEU A 236 14.47 10.58 9.21
C LEU A 236 14.50 9.19 9.81
N ARG A 237 14.58 8.13 8.99
CA ARG A 237 14.62 6.75 9.49
C ARG A 237 15.85 6.48 10.36
N ILE A 238 16.99 7.08 10.03
CA ILE A 238 18.21 7.03 10.86
C ILE A 238 17.99 7.76 12.18
N ASP A 239 17.35 8.94 12.19
CA ASP A 239 17.04 9.66 13.43
C ASP A 239 16.02 8.90 14.30
N VAL A 240 15.01 8.28 13.68
CA VAL A 240 14.08 7.37 14.35
C VAL A 240 14.83 6.19 14.96
N LEU A 241 15.70 5.51 14.21
CA LEU A 241 16.52 4.41 14.74
C LEU A 241 17.37 4.86 15.94
N LYS A 242 17.97 6.06 15.89
CA LYS A 242 18.73 6.62 17.02
C LYS A 242 17.87 6.89 18.26
N ARG A 243 16.58 7.22 18.10
CA ARG A 243 15.68 7.57 19.22
C ARG A 243 14.89 6.37 19.75
N PHE A 244 14.34 5.56 18.85
CA PHE A 244 13.49 4.41 19.14
C PHE A 244 14.31 3.13 19.39
N GLY A 245 15.55 3.09 18.91
CA GLY A 245 16.43 1.92 19.01
C GLY A 245 16.15 0.83 17.97
N VAL A 246 15.12 1.00 17.13
CA VAL A 246 14.70 0.06 16.09
C VAL A 246 14.45 0.80 14.77
N TYR A 247 14.66 0.11 13.66
CA TYR A 247 14.42 0.64 12.32
C TYR A 247 12.96 0.40 11.90
N SER A 248 12.38 1.30 11.09
CA SER A 248 11.01 1.21 10.59
C SER A 248 10.98 0.88 9.10
N THR A 249 9.98 0.12 8.67
CA THR A 249 9.93 -0.44 7.31
C THR A 249 9.67 0.56 6.20
N GLU A 250 8.75 1.49 6.45
CA GLU A 250 8.23 2.36 5.40
C GLU A 250 9.26 3.44 5.02
N SER A 251 9.25 3.85 3.75
CA SER A 251 10.16 4.83 3.17
C SER A 251 10.26 6.15 3.96
N ASN A 252 11.40 6.85 3.84
CA ASN A 252 11.66 8.10 4.58
C ASN A 252 10.52 9.12 4.46
N GLY A 253 9.99 9.30 3.23
CA GLY A 253 8.91 10.23 2.98
C GLY A 253 7.58 9.77 3.57
N HIS A 254 7.25 8.49 3.45
CA HIS A 254 5.97 7.99 3.92
C HIS A 254 5.92 7.82 5.45
N LEU A 255 7.01 7.33 6.07
CA LEU A 255 7.10 7.28 7.54
C LEU A 255 6.96 8.67 8.19
N SER A 256 7.40 9.72 7.50
CA SER A 256 7.30 11.10 7.99
C SER A 256 5.85 11.58 8.16
N GLU A 257 4.89 10.93 7.49
CA GLU A 257 3.44 11.19 7.64
C GLU A 257 2.89 10.62 8.95
N TYR A 258 3.42 9.49 9.41
CA TYR A 258 3.03 8.85 10.67
C TYR A 258 3.67 9.51 11.90
N LEU A 259 4.80 10.20 11.70
CA LEU A 259 5.62 10.80 12.75
C LEU A 259 5.60 12.33 12.61
N PRO A 260 4.60 13.02 13.19
CA PRO A 260 4.33 14.42 12.88
C PRO A 260 5.47 15.37 13.25
N TRP A 261 6.38 14.94 14.13
CA TRP A 261 7.56 15.70 14.53
C TRP A 261 8.46 16.13 13.37
N TYR A 262 8.42 15.41 12.24
CA TYR A 262 9.27 15.67 11.08
C TYR A 262 8.60 16.46 9.96
N ARG A 263 7.26 16.55 9.97
CA ARG A 263 6.47 17.25 8.92
C ARG A 263 5.62 18.42 9.41
N LYS A 264 5.52 18.67 10.71
CA LYS A 264 4.64 19.74 11.24
C LYS A 264 5.16 21.17 11.01
N ARG A 265 6.43 21.36 10.68
CA ARG A 265 7.07 22.68 10.47
C ARG A 265 7.65 22.77 9.06
N PRO A 266 7.02 23.50 8.12
CA PRO A 266 7.44 23.54 6.72
C PRO A 266 8.91 23.93 6.50
N ASP A 267 9.43 24.85 7.31
CA ASP A 267 10.82 25.31 7.27
C ASP A 267 11.84 24.26 7.75
N GLU A 268 11.40 23.26 8.51
CA GLU A 268 12.25 22.16 8.99
C GLU A 268 12.17 20.89 8.10
N ILE A 269 11.16 20.76 7.21
CA ILE A 269 10.94 19.53 6.42
C ILE A 269 12.17 19.17 5.57
N THR A 270 12.78 20.16 4.92
CA THR A 270 13.94 19.96 4.01
C THR A 270 15.16 19.37 4.72
N ARG A 271 15.26 19.49 6.05
CA ARG A 271 16.29 18.82 6.84
C ARG A 271 16.14 17.30 6.78
N TRP A 272 14.92 16.81 6.76
CA TRP A 272 14.58 15.39 6.94
C TRP A 272 14.36 14.62 5.64
N ILE A 273 14.05 15.33 4.56
CA ILE A 273 13.77 14.71 3.26
C ILE A 273 14.96 14.78 2.32
N ASP A 274 15.00 13.90 1.34
CA ASP A 274 15.92 14.01 0.21
C ASP A 274 15.11 14.16 -1.07
N MET A 275 15.60 14.95 -2.02
CA MET A 275 14.87 15.20 -3.26
C MET A 275 15.37 14.34 -4.41
N SER A 276 16.31 13.41 -4.24
CA SER A 276 16.78 12.56 -5.35
C SER A 276 15.64 11.73 -5.96
N ASP A 277 14.74 11.23 -5.13
CA ASP A 277 13.54 10.49 -5.51
C ASP A 277 12.32 10.98 -4.72
N TRP A 278 11.12 10.83 -5.28
CA TRP A 278 9.87 11.28 -4.66
C TRP A 278 9.63 10.61 -3.31
N ILE A 279 10.03 9.35 -3.18
CA ILE A 279 9.72 8.50 -2.03
C ILE A 279 10.43 8.96 -0.75
N HIS A 280 11.42 9.84 -0.86
CA HIS A 280 12.20 10.32 0.27
C HIS A 280 11.62 11.56 0.96
N GLY A 281 10.45 12.05 0.53
CA GLY A 281 9.65 13.03 1.28
C GLY A 281 9.15 14.24 0.50
N GLU A 282 9.23 14.21 -0.83
CA GLU A 282 8.70 15.25 -1.71
C GLU A 282 7.21 15.51 -1.45
N THR A 283 6.81 16.77 -1.34
CA THR A 283 5.41 17.19 -1.20
C THR A 283 4.56 16.77 -2.40
N GLY A 284 3.64 15.83 -2.17
CA GLY A 284 2.83 15.19 -3.20
C GLY A 284 3.65 14.36 -4.18
N GLY A 285 4.82 13.86 -3.75
CA GLY A 285 5.76 13.13 -4.59
C GLY A 285 5.13 11.91 -5.25
N TYR A 286 4.33 11.13 -4.51
CA TYR A 286 3.70 9.95 -5.07
C TYR A 286 2.62 10.29 -6.11
N LEU A 287 1.87 11.38 -5.91
CA LEU A 287 0.92 11.90 -6.91
C LEU A 287 1.64 12.35 -8.18
N ARG A 288 2.75 13.10 -8.06
CA ARG A 288 3.56 13.51 -9.20
C ARG A 288 4.07 12.28 -9.97
N TYR A 289 4.70 11.34 -9.27
CA TYR A 289 5.22 10.11 -9.87
C TYR A 289 4.11 9.30 -10.57
N SER A 290 2.95 9.15 -9.92
CA SER A 290 1.81 8.43 -10.51
C SER A 290 1.24 9.15 -11.74
N THR A 291 1.28 10.48 -11.77
CA THR A 291 0.84 11.28 -12.92
C THR A 291 1.80 11.11 -14.10
N GLU A 292 3.11 11.16 -13.84
CA GLU A 292 4.16 10.98 -14.85
C GLU A 292 4.16 9.56 -15.45
N THR A 293 3.80 8.56 -14.65
CA THR A 293 3.74 7.14 -15.07
C THR A 293 2.38 6.72 -15.61
N ARG A 294 1.37 7.61 -15.66
CA ARG A 294 0.02 7.29 -16.15
C ARG A 294 0.01 6.85 -17.62
N ASN A 295 0.94 7.34 -18.42
CA ASN A 295 1.05 7.04 -19.85
C ASN A 295 1.88 5.77 -20.15
N TRP A 296 1.96 4.85 -19.18
CA TRP A 296 2.67 3.58 -19.32
C TRP A 296 2.21 2.78 -20.56
N PHE A 297 0.97 2.96 -21.03
CA PHE A 297 0.47 2.32 -22.24
C PHE A 297 1.21 2.77 -23.52
N GLU A 298 1.78 3.97 -23.54
CA GLU A 298 2.63 4.44 -24.65
C GLU A 298 4.09 4.09 -24.46
N THR A 299 4.58 4.15 -23.21
CA THR A 299 6.01 4.09 -22.91
C THR A 299 6.52 2.72 -22.49
N GLU A 300 5.68 1.88 -21.88
CA GLU A 300 6.05 0.61 -21.26
C GLU A 300 5.32 -0.60 -21.87
N TYR A 301 4.09 -0.44 -22.36
CA TYR A 301 3.33 -1.54 -22.95
C TYR A 301 4.05 -2.30 -24.08
N PRO A 302 4.72 -1.63 -25.05
CA PRO A 302 5.51 -2.35 -26.06
C PRO A 302 6.65 -3.18 -25.45
N GLN A 303 7.31 -2.66 -24.40
CA GLN A 303 8.36 -3.37 -23.68
C GLN A 303 7.80 -4.57 -22.91
N PHE A 304 6.59 -4.45 -22.34
CA PHE A 304 5.91 -5.57 -21.69
C PHE A 304 5.53 -6.67 -22.66
N LEU A 305 5.05 -6.35 -23.87
CA LEU A 305 4.76 -7.34 -24.91
C LEU A 305 6.02 -8.05 -25.40
N GLU A 306 7.11 -7.32 -25.61
CA GLU A 306 8.39 -7.91 -25.99
C GLU A 306 8.89 -8.86 -24.88
N ALA A 307 8.85 -8.40 -23.62
CA ALA A 307 9.24 -9.20 -22.47
C ALA A 307 8.33 -10.42 -22.26
N ALA A 308 7.05 -10.34 -22.63
CA ALA A 308 6.08 -11.43 -22.53
C ALA A 308 6.39 -12.60 -23.48
N SER A 309 7.19 -12.38 -24.52
CA SER A 309 7.61 -13.44 -25.46
C SER A 309 8.78 -14.27 -24.93
N LYS A 310 9.31 -13.94 -23.74
CA LYS A 310 10.41 -14.66 -23.12
C LYS A 310 9.86 -15.77 -22.20
N PRO A 311 10.56 -16.92 -22.08
CA PRO A 311 10.18 -17.96 -21.14
C PRO A 311 10.13 -17.44 -19.69
N ILE A 312 9.21 -17.98 -18.90
CA ILE A 312 9.15 -17.76 -17.46
C ILE A 312 10.42 -18.37 -16.85
N ASP A 313 11.12 -17.57 -16.06
CA ASP A 313 12.34 -17.96 -15.35
C ASP A 313 12.04 -18.05 -13.85
N PRO A 314 11.92 -19.26 -13.27
CA PRO A 314 11.65 -19.44 -11.85
C PRO A 314 12.70 -18.79 -10.93
N ALA A 315 13.94 -18.59 -11.40
CA ALA A 315 14.98 -17.92 -10.63
C ALA A 315 14.73 -16.40 -10.48
N LYS A 316 13.81 -15.83 -11.29
CA LYS A 316 13.39 -14.43 -11.24
C LYS A 316 12.05 -14.21 -10.58
N ARG A 317 11.45 -15.26 -9.99
CA ARG A 317 10.22 -15.12 -9.20
C ARG A 317 10.43 -14.07 -8.12
N SER A 318 9.51 -13.13 -8.03
CA SER A 318 9.62 -12.03 -7.09
C SER A 318 9.23 -12.46 -5.66
N ASN A 319 9.37 -11.52 -4.72
CA ASN A 319 8.97 -11.69 -3.33
C ASN A 319 7.50 -11.30 -3.07
N GLU A 320 6.68 -11.12 -4.11
CA GLU A 320 5.25 -10.84 -3.96
C GLU A 320 4.54 -12.01 -3.25
N HIS A 321 3.94 -11.72 -2.11
CA HIS A 321 3.38 -12.70 -1.19
C HIS A 321 2.37 -13.66 -1.82
N ALA A 322 1.48 -13.17 -2.70
CA ALA A 322 0.37 -13.97 -3.24
C ALA A 322 0.82 -15.29 -3.88
N SER A 323 1.88 -15.27 -4.70
CA SER A 323 2.37 -16.49 -5.35
C SER A 323 2.81 -17.54 -4.32
N HIS A 324 3.53 -17.11 -3.27
CA HIS A 324 4.05 -18.00 -2.22
C HIS A 324 2.95 -18.47 -1.27
N ILE A 325 1.95 -17.63 -0.98
CA ILE A 325 0.75 -18.01 -0.21
C ILE A 325 0.00 -19.11 -0.94
N LEU A 326 -0.32 -18.92 -2.22
CA LEU A 326 -1.06 -19.91 -3.02
C LEU A 326 -0.28 -21.22 -3.10
N GLU A 327 1.02 -21.16 -3.38
CA GLU A 327 1.89 -22.34 -3.40
C GLU A 327 1.86 -23.10 -2.07
N ALA A 328 1.99 -22.40 -0.94
CA ALA A 328 1.98 -23.03 0.37
C ALA A 328 0.64 -23.72 0.68
N LEU A 329 -0.49 -23.06 0.39
CA LEU A 329 -1.82 -23.61 0.61
C LEU A 329 -2.08 -24.88 -0.23
N GLU A 330 -1.69 -24.87 -1.51
CA GLU A 330 -1.97 -25.96 -2.43
C GLU A 330 -0.95 -27.12 -2.30
N THR A 331 0.33 -26.80 -2.09
CA THR A 331 1.44 -27.77 -2.16
C THR A 331 2.06 -28.13 -0.80
N ASN A 332 1.75 -27.38 0.26
CA ASN A 332 2.38 -27.50 1.59
C ASN A 332 3.89 -27.18 1.61
N ARG A 333 4.40 -26.48 0.58
CA ARG A 333 5.73 -25.85 0.65
C ARG A 333 5.63 -24.61 1.54
N VAL A 334 6.01 -24.78 2.81
CA VAL A 334 5.82 -23.77 3.85
C VAL A 334 6.43 -22.43 3.44
N TYR A 335 5.66 -21.36 3.61
CA TYR A 335 6.07 -19.99 3.32
C TYR A 335 6.07 -19.14 4.57
N ARG A 336 7.19 -18.47 4.88
CA ARG A 336 7.25 -17.43 5.92
C ARG A 336 7.12 -16.06 5.28
N GLY A 337 6.16 -15.26 5.75
CA GLY A 337 5.90 -13.91 5.25
C GLY A 337 5.45 -12.96 6.36
N HIS A 338 5.03 -11.75 5.97
CA HIS A 338 4.37 -10.78 6.84
C HIS A 338 2.98 -10.52 6.29
N PHE A 339 1.98 -10.57 7.15
CA PHE A 339 0.59 -10.59 6.72
C PHE A 339 -0.22 -9.56 7.49
N ASN A 340 -1.10 -8.86 6.78
CA ASN A 340 -2.06 -7.96 7.41
C ASN A 340 -3.31 -8.74 7.80
N VAL A 341 -3.46 -8.98 9.10
CA VAL A 341 -4.56 -9.75 9.68
C VAL A 341 -5.02 -9.13 10.99
N ARG A 342 -6.18 -9.56 11.51
CA ARG A 342 -6.65 -9.16 12.84
C ARG A 342 -5.65 -9.62 13.90
N ASN A 343 -5.34 -8.73 14.85
CA ASN A 343 -4.31 -8.94 15.85
C ASN A 343 -4.52 -10.22 16.67
N ASN A 344 -5.69 -10.39 17.31
CA ASN A 344 -6.02 -11.59 18.09
C ASN A 344 -4.88 -12.12 19.00
N GLY A 345 -4.11 -11.22 19.62
CA GLY A 345 -3.05 -11.55 20.58
C GLY A 345 -1.69 -11.85 19.94
N VAL A 346 -1.54 -11.65 18.63
CA VAL A 346 -0.25 -11.79 17.95
C VAL A 346 0.75 -10.76 18.48
N ILE A 347 0.35 -9.49 18.52
CA ILE A 347 1.07 -8.40 19.18
C ILE A 347 0.37 -8.10 20.50
N ALA A 348 1.00 -8.50 21.61
CA ALA A 348 0.41 -8.55 22.94
C ALA A 348 -0.01 -7.17 23.48
N ASN A 349 0.74 -6.12 23.14
CA ASN A 349 0.51 -4.75 23.60
C ASN A 349 -0.19 -3.85 22.55
N LEU A 350 -0.91 -4.44 21.60
CA LEU A 350 -1.82 -3.74 20.69
C LEU A 350 -3.26 -4.27 20.82
N PRO A 351 -4.29 -3.51 20.38
CA PRO A 351 -5.69 -3.90 20.50
C PRO A 351 -5.99 -5.17 19.68
N GLN A 352 -6.89 -6.01 20.20
CA GLN A 352 -7.23 -7.30 19.61
C GLN A 352 -7.92 -7.18 18.25
N ASP A 353 -8.65 -6.08 18.04
CA ASP A 353 -9.43 -5.79 16.83
C ASP A 353 -8.61 -5.15 15.70
N ALA A 354 -7.43 -4.61 16.02
CA ALA A 354 -6.59 -3.92 15.05
C ALA A 354 -6.11 -4.86 13.94
N ILE A 355 -5.97 -4.32 12.73
CA ILE A 355 -5.22 -5.00 11.67
C ILE A 355 -3.73 -4.70 11.85
N ILE A 356 -2.97 -5.75 12.09
CA ILE A 356 -1.53 -5.71 12.32
C ILE A 356 -0.80 -6.25 11.10
N GLU A 357 0.48 -5.92 10.96
CA GLU A 357 1.41 -6.54 10.00
C GLU A 357 2.54 -7.20 10.80
N SER A 358 2.61 -8.53 10.72
CA SER A 358 3.48 -9.33 11.61
C SER A 358 3.89 -10.65 10.92
N PRO A 359 4.98 -11.31 11.32
CA PRO A 359 5.39 -12.58 10.74
C PRO A 359 4.36 -13.70 10.94
N GLY A 360 4.21 -14.52 9.91
CA GLY A 360 3.44 -15.76 9.97
C GLY A 360 3.99 -16.82 9.01
N PHE A 361 3.45 -18.02 9.13
CA PHE A 361 3.75 -19.16 8.27
C PHE A 361 2.49 -19.59 7.55
N VAL A 362 2.62 -19.89 6.26
CA VAL A 362 1.55 -20.44 5.44
C VAL A 362 1.90 -21.89 5.14
N ASP A 363 0.93 -22.76 5.37
CA ASP A 363 0.97 -24.18 5.03
C ASP A 363 -0.43 -24.65 4.63
N ARG A 364 -0.67 -25.96 4.55
CA ARG A 364 -1.97 -26.52 4.15
C ARG A 364 -3.12 -26.17 5.10
N PHE A 365 -2.84 -25.77 6.34
CA PHE A 365 -3.86 -25.39 7.33
C PHE A 365 -4.20 -23.90 7.29
N GLY A 366 -3.50 -23.11 6.48
CA GLY A 366 -3.79 -21.69 6.30
C GLY A 366 -2.62 -20.81 6.75
N ILE A 367 -2.94 -19.58 7.16
CA ILE A 367 -1.97 -18.60 7.64
C ILE A 367 -1.94 -18.65 9.16
N ASN A 368 -0.81 -19.06 9.72
CA ASN A 368 -0.56 -19.19 11.15
C ASN A 368 0.42 -18.11 11.62
N MET A 369 -0.07 -17.17 12.44
CA MET A 369 0.72 -16.02 12.88
C MET A 369 1.61 -16.36 14.08
N ALA A 370 2.81 -15.77 14.13
CA ALA A 370 3.72 -15.91 15.27
C ALA A 370 3.27 -14.99 16.43
N ALA A 371 2.66 -15.57 17.46
CA ALA A 371 2.06 -14.82 18.56
C ALA A 371 3.02 -14.51 19.72
N GLY A 372 2.59 -13.60 20.62
CA GLY A 372 3.33 -13.22 21.83
C GLY A 372 4.40 -12.15 21.60
N ILE A 373 4.37 -11.46 20.45
CA ILE A 373 5.28 -10.37 20.15
C ILE A 373 4.91 -9.16 21.01
N THR A 374 5.90 -8.51 21.62
CA THR A 374 5.72 -7.25 22.33
C THR A 374 6.55 -6.17 21.65
N LEU A 375 5.89 -5.10 21.19
CA LEU A 375 6.59 -3.96 20.60
C LEU A 375 7.24 -3.11 21.69
N PRO A 376 8.39 -2.45 21.42
CA PRO A 376 8.91 -1.39 22.28
C PRO A 376 7.83 -0.33 22.54
N GLU A 377 7.81 0.25 23.74
CA GLU A 377 6.72 1.16 24.18
C GLU A 377 6.49 2.32 23.22
N ALA A 378 7.56 2.96 22.73
CA ALA A 378 7.47 4.05 21.76
C ALA A 378 6.84 3.60 20.43
N CYS A 379 7.19 2.41 19.94
CA CYS A 379 6.60 1.82 18.74
C CYS A 379 5.11 1.52 18.94
N ALA A 380 4.76 0.88 20.06
CA ALA A 380 3.37 0.56 20.40
C ALA A 380 2.52 1.83 20.53
N ALA A 381 3.01 2.86 21.22
CA ALA A 381 2.31 4.13 21.38
C ALA A 381 2.05 4.81 20.02
N THR A 382 3.02 4.75 19.12
CA THR A 382 2.89 5.34 17.78
C THR A 382 1.88 4.55 16.94
N CYS A 383 1.92 3.22 16.97
CA CYS A 383 0.91 2.37 16.32
C CYS A 383 -0.49 2.60 16.90
N MET A 384 -0.64 2.76 18.23
CA MET A 384 -1.92 3.01 18.89
C MET A 384 -2.61 4.27 18.37
N SER A 385 -1.86 5.34 18.12
CA SER A 385 -2.41 6.57 17.53
C SER A 385 -3.03 6.30 16.16
N SER A 386 -2.28 5.64 15.28
CA SER A 386 -2.73 5.28 13.94
C SER A 386 -3.92 4.31 13.96
N ILE A 387 -3.90 3.30 14.83
CA ILE A 387 -4.99 2.32 14.98
C ILE A 387 -6.30 3.01 15.38
N ASN A 388 -6.25 3.98 16.28
CA ASN A 388 -7.46 4.72 16.69
C ASN A 388 -8.05 5.53 15.53
N VAL A 389 -7.20 6.16 14.72
CA VAL A 389 -7.61 6.88 13.50
C VAL A 389 -8.23 5.92 12.48
N GLN A 390 -7.57 4.79 12.22
CA GLN A 390 -8.08 3.75 11.32
C GLN A 390 -9.43 3.22 11.78
N ARG A 391 -9.59 2.94 13.09
CA ARG A 391 -10.86 2.47 13.67
C ARG A 391 -11.99 3.47 13.48
N MET A 392 -11.78 4.74 13.83
CA MET A 392 -12.79 5.79 13.63
C MET A 392 -13.12 5.96 12.15
N SER A 393 -12.11 5.93 11.28
CA SER A 393 -12.28 6.05 9.83
C SER A 393 -13.11 4.90 9.24
N VAL A 394 -12.87 3.67 9.69
CA VAL A 394 -13.67 2.50 9.28
C VAL A 394 -15.11 2.68 9.76
N HIS A 395 -15.33 3.03 11.02
CA HIS A 395 -16.68 3.22 11.55
C HIS A 395 -17.44 4.35 10.83
N ALA A 396 -16.77 5.47 10.55
CA ALA A 396 -17.35 6.58 9.79
C ALA A 396 -17.80 6.13 8.39
N ALA A 397 -16.95 5.37 7.67
CA ALA A 397 -17.26 4.87 6.34
C ALA A 397 -18.45 3.89 6.33
N ILE A 398 -18.56 3.03 7.35
CA ILE A 398 -19.66 2.08 7.50
C ILE A 398 -20.97 2.79 7.81
N ALA A 399 -20.94 3.79 8.69
CA ALA A 399 -22.13 4.49 9.15
C ALA A 399 -22.57 5.65 8.24
N GLY A 400 -21.69 6.13 7.35
CA GLY A 400 -21.90 7.41 6.66
C GLY A 400 -21.82 8.61 7.61
N ASP A 401 -21.09 8.47 8.72
CA ASP A 401 -21.02 9.47 9.80
C ASP A 401 -19.91 10.50 9.54
N ILE A 402 -20.32 11.67 9.04
CA ILE A 402 -19.39 12.77 8.72
C ILE A 402 -18.76 13.39 9.97
N ASP A 403 -19.43 13.35 11.12
CA ASP A 403 -18.90 13.93 12.35
C ASP A 403 -17.82 13.01 12.94
N LEU A 404 -18.03 11.69 12.90
CA LEU A 404 -16.99 10.73 13.24
C LEU A 404 -15.81 10.78 12.25
N LEU A 405 -16.06 11.02 10.96
CA LEU A 405 -15.00 11.26 9.97
C LEU A 405 -14.15 12.48 10.36
N LYS A 406 -14.78 13.58 10.76
CA LYS A 406 -14.08 14.79 11.23
C LYS A 406 -13.23 14.51 12.45
N LEU A 407 -13.75 13.73 13.41
CA LEU A 407 -12.99 13.30 14.58
C LEU A 407 -11.81 12.39 14.20
N ALA A 408 -12.00 11.48 13.24
CA ALA A 408 -10.92 10.62 12.74
C ALA A 408 -9.76 11.47 12.17
N VAL A 409 -10.09 12.47 11.34
CA VAL A 409 -9.11 13.39 10.75
C VAL A 409 -8.49 14.30 11.81
N LEU A 410 -9.25 14.76 12.81
CA LEU A 410 -8.72 15.57 13.92
C LEU A 410 -7.67 14.81 14.75
N HIS A 411 -7.88 13.50 14.95
CA HIS A 411 -6.99 12.64 15.70
C HIS A 411 -5.79 12.12 14.91
N ASP A 412 -5.74 12.35 13.60
CA ASP A 412 -4.57 12.00 12.79
C ASP A 412 -3.32 12.73 13.32
N PRO A 413 -2.18 12.04 13.54
CA PRO A 413 -1.01 12.64 14.16
C PRO A 413 -0.49 13.89 13.43
N LEU A 414 -0.46 13.89 12.10
CA LEU A 414 0.04 15.02 11.32
C LEU A 414 -0.99 16.14 11.26
N VAL A 415 -2.26 15.80 11.02
CA VAL A 415 -3.32 16.79 10.97
C VAL A 415 -3.46 17.49 12.32
N GLY A 416 -3.57 16.75 13.41
CA GLY A 416 -3.72 17.30 14.76
C GLY A 416 -2.49 18.10 15.23
N ALA A 417 -1.31 17.88 14.63
CA ALA A 417 -0.11 18.66 14.92
C ALA A 417 -0.04 19.99 14.13
N VAL A 418 -0.79 20.12 13.03
CA VAL A 418 -0.66 21.25 12.10
C VAL A 418 -1.92 22.14 12.07
N SER A 419 -3.10 21.55 12.17
CA SER A 419 -4.37 22.24 11.93
C SER A 419 -5.18 22.49 13.21
N THR A 420 -5.96 23.57 13.23
CA THR A 420 -6.97 23.82 14.26
C THR A 420 -8.24 22.99 14.02
N PRO A 421 -9.13 22.83 15.02
CA PRO A 421 -10.41 22.16 14.81
C PRO A 421 -11.25 22.77 13.68
N GLU A 422 -11.31 24.10 13.56
CA GLU A 422 -12.06 24.76 12.49
C GLU A 422 -11.47 24.46 11.10
N GLU A 423 -10.14 24.42 10.99
CA GLU A 423 -9.44 24.02 9.77
C GLU A 423 -9.76 22.57 9.39
N VAL A 424 -9.77 21.65 10.36
CA VAL A 424 -10.15 20.25 10.13
C VAL A 424 -11.60 20.13 9.66
N TRP A 425 -12.54 20.81 10.30
CA TRP A 425 -13.96 20.76 9.93
C TRP A 425 -14.18 21.27 8.50
N GLN A 426 -13.55 22.40 8.14
CA GLN A 426 -13.64 22.94 6.79
C GLN A 426 -12.95 22.02 5.77
N MET A 427 -11.77 21.49 6.09
CA MET A 427 -11.02 20.59 5.22
C MET A 427 -11.83 19.34 4.88
N VAL A 428 -12.43 18.68 5.88
CA VAL A 428 -13.24 17.47 5.65
C VAL A 428 -14.49 17.80 4.84
N ASP A 429 -15.17 18.92 5.12
CA ASP A 429 -16.31 19.35 4.30
C ASP A 429 -15.89 19.58 2.84
N GLU A 430 -14.74 20.24 2.58
CA GLU A 430 -14.22 20.48 1.24
C GLU A 430 -13.87 19.16 0.52
N MET A 431 -13.20 18.23 1.20
CA MET A 431 -12.84 16.94 0.61
C MET A 431 -14.07 16.09 0.29
N VAL A 432 -15.06 16.02 1.19
CA VAL A 432 -16.32 15.28 0.97
C VAL A 432 -17.09 15.88 -0.21
N VAL A 433 -17.15 17.21 -0.32
CA VAL A 433 -17.81 17.88 -1.44
C VAL A 433 -17.09 17.63 -2.77
N ALA A 434 -15.76 17.76 -2.79
CA ALA A 434 -14.95 17.55 -4.00
C ALA A 434 -15.05 16.11 -4.52
N GLN A 435 -15.13 15.14 -3.60
CA GLN A 435 -15.12 13.73 -3.93
C GLN A 435 -16.50 13.05 -3.85
N ALA A 436 -17.58 13.84 -3.80
CA ALA A 436 -18.94 13.34 -3.58
C ALA A 436 -19.36 12.21 -4.54
N ALA A 437 -18.85 12.20 -5.77
CA ALA A 437 -19.12 11.15 -6.77
C ALA A 437 -18.63 9.75 -6.35
N TRP A 438 -17.62 9.66 -5.46
CA TRP A 438 -17.07 8.41 -4.95
C TRP A 438 -17.45 8.15 -3.48
N LEU A 439 -18.28 8.99 -2.90
CA LEU A 439 -18.64 8.98 -1.48
C LEU A 439 -20.17 8.87 -1.29
N PRO A 440 -20.82 7.84 -1.87
CA PRO A 440 -22.28 7.72 -1.86
C PRO A 440 -22.87 7.63 -0.45
N GLN A 441 -22.12 7.10 0.52
CA GLN A 441 -22.53 7.02 1.93
C GLN A 441 -22.67 8.40 2.60
N TYR A 442 -22.11 9.45 2.01
CA TYR A 442 -22.19 10.83 2.53
C TYR A 442 -23.15 11.71 1.72
N ALA A 443 -23.96 11.14 0.81
CA ALA A 443 -24.83 11.91 -0.09
C ALA A 443 -25.74 12.91 0.65
N ASP A 444 -26.30 12.52 1.79
CA ASP A 444 -27.18 13.39 2.60
C ASP A 444 -26.41 14.47 3.37
N ALA A 445 -25.12 14.26 3.64
CA ALA A 445 -24.27 15.23 4.34
C ALA A 445 -23.70 16.31 3.40
N VAL A 446 -23.57 16.02 2.11
CA VAL A 446 -22.97 16.92 1.10
C VAL A 446 -23.67 18.30 1.02
N PRO A 447 -25.02 18.41 1.01
CA PRO A 447 -25.68 19.72 0.98
C PRO A 447 -25.32 20.60 2.20
N ALA A 448 -25.33 20.02 3.40
CA ALA A 448 -24.97 20.74 4.62
C ALA A 448 -23.47 21.11 4.65
N ALA A 449 -22.59 20.25 4.11
CA ALA A 449 -21.17 20.56 3.94
C ALA A 449 -20.94 21.76 3.00
N LYS A 450 -21.64 21.81 1.86
CA LYS A 450 -21.60 22.96 0.93
C LYS A 450 -22.06 24.25 1.61
N GLU A 451 -23.12 24.18 2.40
CA GLU A 451 -23.62 25.35 3.13
C GLU A 451 -22.58 25.85 4.15
N ARG A 452 -21.97 24.94 4.94
CA ARG A 452 -20.92 25.29 5.90
C ARG A 452 -19.71 25.93 5.21
N LEU A 453 -19.25 25.37 4.09
CA LEU A 453 -18.17 25.93 3.28
C LEU A 453 -18.49 27.35 2.80
N SER A 454 -19.73 27.59 2.32
CA SER A 454 -20.14 28.91 1.82
C SER A 454 -20.09 30.03 2.89
N LYS A 455 -20.19 29.64 4.16
CA LYS A 455 -20.23 30.55 5.33
C LYS A 455 -18.91 30.60 6.09
N SER A 456 -17.95 29.76 5.71
CA SER A 456 -16.74 29.58 6.49
C SER A 456 -15.80 30.77 6.40
N ARG A 457 -15.06 31.00 7.49
CA ARG A 457 -14.09 32.09 7.64
C ARG A 457 -12.66 31.59 7.79
N VAL A 458 -12.44 30.27 7.76
CA VAL A 458 -11.10 29.69 7.85
C VAL A 458 -10.33 30.04 6.59
N LYS A 459 -9.14 30.62 6.79
CA LYS A 459 -8.25 31.01 5.69
C LYS A 459 -7.40 29.81 5.30
N THR A 460 -7.35 29.52 4.02
CA THR A 460 -6.42 28.55 3.44
C THR A 460 -5.11 29.23 3.01
N ARG A 461 -4.11 28.41 2.73
CA ARG A 461 -2.79 28.81 2.23
C ARG A 461 -2.71 28.62 0.72
N GLU A 462 -2.18 29.61 0.02
CA GLU A 462 -1.76 29.50 -1.38
C GLU A 462 -0.26 29.20 -1.41
N TRP A 463 0.12 27.92 -1.49
CA TRP A 463 1.52 27.49 -1.48
C TRP A 463 1.72 26.12 -2.15
N ALA A 464 2.95 25.83 -2.53
CA ALA A 464 3.30 24.62 -3.29
C ALA A 464 3.65 23.41 -2.42
N GLY A 465 3.78 23.57 -1.10
CA GLY A 465 4.44 22.61 -0.23
C GLY A 465 5.85 23.03 0.17
N ALA A 466 6.43 22.31 1.13
CA ALA A 466 7.78 22.57 1.60
C ALA A 466 8.85 22.16 0.57
N ALA A 467 8.57 21.12 -0.23
CA ALA A 467 9.48 20.68 -1.27
C ALA A 467 8.74 19.91 -2.37
N ARG A 468 8.36 20.59 -3.46
CA ARG A 468 7.62 20.01 -4.59
C ARG A 468 8.39 20.17 -5.89
N ARG A 469 8.44 19.13 -6.72
CA ARG A 469 8.87 19.24 -8.12
C ARG A 469 7.66 19.46 -9.04
N SER A 470 7.90 20.07 -10.19
CA SER A 470 6.91 20.13 -11.26
C SER A 470 6.70 18.73 -11.86
N VAL A 471 5.47 18.46 -12.30
CA VAL A 471 5.16 17.28 -13.12
C VAL A 471 5.91 17.41 -14.44
N ARG A 472 6.71 16.39 -14.78
CA ARG A 472 7.45 16.34 -16.03
C ARG A 472 6.57 15.89 -17.21
N SER A 473 6.88 16.38 -18.41
CA SER A 473 6.25 15.92 -19.65
C SER A 473 6.79 14.55 -20.08
N ILE A 474 6.10 13.89 -21.01
CA ILE A 474 6.55 12.60 -21.57
C ILE A 474 7.90 12.77 -22.28
N GLU A 475 8.09 13.89 -22.99
CA GLU A 475 9.33 14.21 -23.67
C GLU A 475 10.50 14.37 -22.69
N GLU A 476 10.27 15.09 -21.58
CA GLU A 476 11.27 15.26 -20.52
C GLU A 476 11.67 13.92 -19.91
N LEU A 477 10.70 13.07 -19.58
CA LEU A 477 10.95 11.72 -19.03
C LEU A 477 11.73 10.84 -20.01
N ARG A 478 11.44 10.92 -21.31
CA ARG A 478 12.18 10.18 -22.36
C ARG A 478 13.62 10.67 -22.49
N ALA A 479 13.83 11.99 -22.47
CA ALA A 479 15.15 12.58 -22.54
C ALA A 479 16.01 12.18 -21.34
N GLU A 480 15.45 12.19 -20.13
CA GLU A 480 16.13 11.77 -18.91
C GLU A 480 16.50 10.28 -18.93
N LYS A 481 15.57 9.40 -19.33
CA LYS A 481 15.84 7.96 -19.47
C LYS A 481 16.94 7.67 -20.50
N ALA A 482 16.98 8.44 -21.59
CA ALA A 482 18.02 8.33 -22.60
C ALA A 482 19.39 8.80 -22.06
N ALA A 483 19.42 9.90 -21.32
CA ALA A 483 20.65 10.40 -20.69
C ALA A 483 21.21 9.42 -19.65
N LEU A 484 20.35 8.84 -18.80
CA LEU A 484 20.77 7.82 -17.81
C LEU A 484 21.36 6.57 -18.49
N LYS A 485 20.79 6.14 -19.62
CA LYS A 485 21.31 5.01 -20.40
C LYS A 485 22.65 5.32 -21.09
N GLN A 486 22.97 6.59 -21.31
CA GLN A 486 24.26 7.01 -21.88
C GLN A 486 25.33 7.21 -20.79
N ALA A 487 24.92 7.45 -19.55
CA ALA A 487 25.80 7.73 -18.41
C ALA A 487 26.23 6.48 -17.61
N GLY A 488 25.55 5.35 -17.80
CA GLY A 488 25.90 4.04 -17.24
C GLY A 488 26.27 3.06 -18.35
#